data_AF-A0A5C3DT64-F1
#
_entry.id   AF-A0A5C3DT64-F1
#
_cell.length_a   1.000
_cell.length_b   1.000
_cell.length_c   1.000
_cell.angle_alpha   90.00
_cell.angle_beta   90.00
_cell.angle_gamma   90.00
#
_symmetry.space_group_name_H-M   'P 1'
#
loop_
_entity.id
_entity.type
_entity.pdbx_description
1 polymer ?
#
loop_
_entity_poly.entity_id
_entity_poly.type
_entity_poly.pdbx_seq_one_letter_code
_entity_poly.pdbx_strand_id
1 'polypeptide(L)'
;MHFKPSLYLTLTAVLLATIFAPSSAKKEDEEHASKPDNAQYACVMKSTSCKSPDHYTSLVLDHPGLTLKVCHKDGFVKSWYNRLMPTKGRGQFVNTFYVITPPLPEEQKKNDAEECHGSHKEYGWSARMVRDLLQDAIDNQTKCDVSIRCNDVRDVDDKCFPKHDEV
;
A
#
# COMPACT_ATOMS: atom_id res chain seq x y z
N MET A 1 -58.50 -43.02 10.25
CA MET A 1 -57.20 -43.50 9.74
C MET A 1 -57.21 -43.39 8.22
N HIS A 2 -56.04 -43.07 7.65
CA HIS A 2 -55.71 -42.98 6.21
C HIS A 2 -56.07 -41.69 5.45
N PHE A 3 -55.13 -40.73 5.59
CA PHE A 3 -54.73 -39.77 4.55
C PHE A 3 -54.29 -40.49 3.27
N LYS A 4 -54.67 -39.95 2.10
CA LYS A 4 -53.90 -39.98 0.84
C LYS A 4 -54.53 -39.06 -0.22
N PRO A 5 -54.06 -37.83 -0.40
CA PRO A 5 -54.10 -37.18 -1.71
C PRO A 5 -52.80 -37.50 -2.44
N SER A 6 -52.90 -38.31 -3.51
CA SER A 6 -51.82 -38.52 -4.48
C SER A 6 -51.61 -37.23 -5.27
N LEU A 7 -50.73 -36.38 -4.77
CA LEU A 7 -50.27 -35.17 -5.45
C LEU A 7 -49.34 -35.57 -6.60
N TYR A 8 -49.89 -35.61 -7.82
CA TYR A 8 -49.10 -35.65 -9.04
C TYR A 8 -48.44 -34.28 -9.23
N LEU A 9 -47.23 -34.14 -8.68
CA LEU A 9 -46.32 -33.03 -8.98
C LEU A 9 -45.66 -33.31 -10.34
N THR A 10 -46.29 -32.83 -11.41
CA THR A 10 -45.61 -32.68 -12.71
C THR A 10 -44.59 -31.56 -12.58
N LEU A 11 -43.33 -31.94 -12.40
CA LEU A 11 -42.17 -31.04 -12.36
C LEU A 11 -41.87 -30.57 -13.80
N THR A 12 -42.52 -29.51 -14.26
CA THR A 12 -42.08 -28.81 -15.47
C THR A 12 -40.84 -27.99 -15.14
N ALA A 13 -39.66 -28.59 -15.36
CA ALA A 13 -38.39 -27.88 -15.33
C ALA A 13 -38.34 -26.91 -16.53
N VAL A 14 -38.80 -25.68 -16.32
CA VAL A 14 -38.53 -24.59 -17.26
C VAL A 14 -37.06 -24.21 -17.07
N LEU A 15 -36.20 -24.75 -17.93
CA LEU A 15 -34.83 -24.27 -18.13
C LEU A 15 -34.90 -22.84 -18.68
N LEU A 16 -35.05 -21.85 -17.78
CA LEU A 16 -34.60 -20.50 -18.09
C LEU A 16 -33.08 -20.53 -18.12
N ALA A 17 -32.53 -20.72 -19.31
CA ALA A 17 -31.18 -20.30 -19.62
C ALA A 17 -31.14 -18.77 -19.57
N THR A 18 -31.02 -18.22 -18.37
CA THR A 18 -30.54 -16.85 -18.20
C THR A 18 -29.06 -16.87 -18.59
N ILE A 19 -28.81 -16.48 -19.84
CA ILE A 19 -27.50 -16.04 -20.28
C ILE A 19 -27.22 -14.77 -19.49
N PHE A 20 -26.76 -14.92 -18.25
CA PHE A 20 -25.95 -13.89 -17.63
C PHE A 20 -24.67 -13.90 -18.45
N ALA A 21 -24.65 -13.04 -19.48
CA ALA A 21 -23.40 -12.49 -19.96
C ALA A 21 -22.62 -12.13 -18.70
N PRO A 22 -21.41 -12.68 -18.47
CA PRO A 22 -20.60 -12.22 -17.38
C PRO A 22 -20.41 -10.74 -17.65
N SER A 23 -21.15 -9.91 -16.90
CA SER A 23 -20.81 -8.53 -16.68
C SER A 23 -19.33 -8.57 -16.44
N SER A 24 -18.56 -7.95 -17.34
CA SER A 24 -17.15 -7.73 -17.16
C SER A 24 -17.02 -7.02 -15.82
N ALA A 25 -16.89 -7.80 -14.75
CA ALA A 25 -16.22 -7.39 -13.56
C ALA A 25 -14.87 -6.96 -14.10
N LYS A 26 -14.72 -5.65 -14.31
CA LYS A 26 -13.42 -5.03 -14.26
C LYS A 26 -12.85 -5.58 -12.97
N LYS A 27 -11.97 -6.59 -13.09
CA LYS A 27 -10.96 -6.80 -12.09
C LYS A 27 -10.41 -5.39 -11.89
N GLU A 28 -10.57 -4.85 -10.70
CA GLU A 28 -9.72 -3.74 -10.28
C GLU A 28 -8.33 -4.32 -10.47
N ASP A 29 -7.72 -4.05 -11.62
CA ASP A 29 -6.35 -4.42 -11.90
C ASP A 29 -5.58 -3.75 -10.77
N GLU A 30 -4.98 -4.57 -9.91
CA GLU A 30 -3.96 -4.09 -8.98
C GLU A 30 -2.92 -3.41 -9.87
N GLU A 31 -2.99 -2.08 -9.90
CA GLU A 31 -2.18 -1.25 -10.79
C GLU A 31 -0.75 -1.27 -10.22
N HIS A 32 0.01 -2.27 -10.66
CA HIS A 32 1.41 -2.43 -10.30
C HIS A 32 2.23 -1.47 -11.15
N ALA A 33 2.82 -0.46 -10.52
CA ALA A 33 3.77 0.39 -11.20
C ALA A 33 5.11 -0.35 -11.30
N SER A 34 5.71 -0.37 -12.49
CA SER A 34 7.08 -0.85 -12.68
C SER A 34 8.05 -0.05 -11.80
N LYS A 35 8.97 -0.74 -11.12
CA LYS A 35 10.02 -0.11 -10.29
C LYS A 35 10.78 0.96 -11.08
N PRO A 36 10.84 2.22 -10.60
CA PRO A 36 11.65 3.26 -11.21
C PRO A 36 13.16 2.95 -11.07
N ASP A 37 13.93 3.21 -12.12
CA ASP A 37 15.38 2.91 -12.17
C ASP A 37 16.19 3.58 -11.05
N ASN A 38 15.71 4.71 -10.55
CA ASN A 38 16.37 5.53 -9.54
C ASN A 38 15.69 5.48 -8.15
N ALA A 39 14.76 4.56 -7.91
CA ALA A 39 14.20 4.38 -6.58
C ALA A 39 15.22 3.73 -5.65
N GLN A 40 15.58 4.40 -4.55
CA GLN A 40 16.51 3.86 -3.55
C GLN A 40 15.77 3.15 -2.40
N TYR A 41 14.56 3.61 -2.07
CA TYR A 41 13.78 3.06 -0.98
C TYR A 41 12.36 2.71 -1.42
N ALA A 42 11.71 1.91 -0.59
CA ALA A 42 10.29 1.63 -0.69
C ALA A 42 9.65 1.78 0.69
N CYS A 43 8.51 2.46 0.75
CA CYS A 43 7.79 2.72 1.99
C CYS A 43 6.37 2.15 1.93
N VAL A 44 5.97 1.49 3.01
CA VAL A 44 4.61 1.04 3.28
C VAL A 44 3.98 2.04 4.23
N MET A 45 2.86 2.62 3.81
CA MET A 45 2.06 3.54 4.60
C MET A 45 0.71 2.89 4.91
N LYS A 46 0.43 2.70 6.20
CA LYS A 46 -0.82 2.14 6.69
C LYS A 46 -1.60 3.23 7.41
N SER A 47 -2.84 3.49 7.00
CA SER A 47 -3.68 4.50 7.64
C SER A 47 -5.12 4.05 7.75
N THR A 48 -5.85 4.54 8.75
CA THR A 48 -7.30 4.33 8.85
C THR A 48 -8.10 5.46 8.20
N SER A 49 -7.47 6.62 7.94
CA SER A 49 -8.12 7.84 7.47
C SER A 49 -7.67 8.29 6.08
N CYS A 50 -6.38 8.17 5.75
CA CYS A 50 -5.85 8.46 4.42
C CYS A 50 -5.98 7.23 3.52
N LYS A 51 -6.93 7.29 2.58
CA LYS A 51 -7.30 6.13 1.74
C LYS A 51 -6.55 6.10 0.41
N SER A 52 -6.53 7.25 -0.27
CA SER A 52 -5.89 7.39 -1.58
C SER A 52 -4.39 7.62 -1.45
N PRO A 53 -3.57 7.07 -2.38
CA PRO A 53 -2.17 7.47 -2.55
C PRO A 53 -1.98 8.99 -2.72
N ASP A 54 -2.96 9.70 -3.28
CA ASP A 54 -2.89 11.14 -3.53
C ASP A 54 -2.72 11.97 -2.25
N HIS A 55 -3.18 11.46 -1.09
CA HIS A 55 -2.97 12.13 0.19
C HIS A 55 -1.51 12.20 0.60
N TYR A 56 -0.66 11.38 -0.01
CA TYR A 56 0.77 11.29 0.29
C TYR A 56 1.61 11.93 -0.82
N THR A 57 1.26 11.69 -2.09
CA THR A 57 2.04 12.19 -3.23
C THR A 57 1.86 13.69 -3.48
N SER A 58 0.80 14.31 -2.93
CA SER A 58 0.56 15.76 -3.03
C SER A 58 1.21 16.58 -1.92
N LEU A 59 1.88 15.93 -0.95
CA LEU A 59 2.51 16.61 0.17
C LEU A 59 3.72 17.41 -0.28
N VAL A 60 3.88 18.61 0.30
CA VAL A 60 5.09 19.40 0.12
C VAL A 60 6.14 18.86 1.08
N LEU A 61 7.16 18.20 0.55
CA LEU A 61 8.23 17.64 1.38
C LEU A 61 9.34 18.68 1.56
N ASP A 62 9.88 18.77 2.79
CA ASP A 62 10.88 19.77 3.16
C ASP A 62 12.18 19.65 2.34
N HIS A 63 12.45 18.49 1.74
CA HIS A 63 13.58 18.29 0.86
C HIS A 63 13.17 18.37 -0.62
N PRO A 64 13.52 19.46 -1.35
CA PRO A 64 13.21 19.57 -2.76
C PRO A 64 13.89 18.43 -3.52
N GLY A 65 13.09 17.63 -4.21
CA GLY A 65 13.56 16.48 -5.01
C GLY A 65 13.22 15.11 -4.41
N LEU A 66 12.76 15.01 -3.16
CA LEU A 66 12.19 13.73 -2.69
C LEU A 66 10.86 13.50 -3.39
N THR A 67 10.76 12.37 -4.09
CA THR A 67 9.58 12.05 -4.91
C THR A 67 9.03 10.69 -4.50
N LEU A 68 7.72 10.66 -4.23
CA LEU A 68 6.97 9.43 -4.02
C LEU A 68 6.33 8.98 -5.32
N LYS A 69 6.53 7.72 -5.70
CA LYS A 69 5.78 7.07 -6.78
C LYS A 69 5.00 5.89 -6.22
N VAL A 70 3.71 5.83 -6.55
CA VAL A 70 2.84 4.72 -6.12
C VAL A 70 3.41 3.41 -6.66
N CYS A 71 3.56 2.43 -5.79
CA CYS A 71 4.02 1.08 -6.11
C CYS A 71 2.85 0.11 -6.13
N HIS A 72 2.09 0.07 -5.03
CA HIS A 72 0.85 -0.67 -4.89
C HIS A 72 -0.17 0.15 -4.11
N LYS A 73 -1.42 0.12 -4.55
CA LYS A 73 -2.57 0.64 -3.81
C LYS A 73 -3.51 -0.51 -3.56
N ASP A 74 -3.98 -0.67 -2.32
CA ASP A 74 -5.06 -1.61 -2.08
C ASP A 74 -6.34 -1.15 -2.81
N GLY A 75 -6.91 -2.04 -3.62
CA GLY A 75 -8.18 -1.80 -4.32
C GLY A 75 -9.34 -1.57 -3.34
N PHE A 76 -10.41 -0.93 -3.81
CA PHE A 76 -11.56 -0.59 -2.99
C PHE A 76 -12.18 -1.83 -2.32
N VAL A 77 -12.17 -2.97 -3.03
CA VAL A 77 -12.70 -4.25 -2.53
C VAL A 77 -11.89 -4.79 -1.35
N LYS A 78 -10.56 -4.72 -1.39
CA LYS A 78 -9.68 -5.22 -0.31
C LYS A 78 -9.81 -4.37 0.95
N SER A 79 -9.96 -3.05 0.78
CA SER A 79 -10.27 -2.15 1.89
C SER A 79 -11.63 -2.48 2.55
N TRP A 80 -12.67 -2.75 1.76
CA TRP A 80 -13.98 -3.11 2.29
C TRP A 80 -13.92 -4.44 3.06
N TYR A 81 -13.18 -5.42 2.55
CA TYR A 81 -12.94 -6.70 3.22
C TYR A 81 -12.16 -6.52 4.54
N ASN A 82 -11.09 -5.73 4.55
CA ASN A 82 -10.31 -5.43 5.76
C ASN A 82 -11.14 -4.69 6.82
N ARG A 83 -12.19 -3.95 6.44
CA ARG A 83 -13.10 -3.29 7.40
C ARG A 83 -14.01 -4.29 8.12
N LEU A 84 -14.41 -5.37 7.45
CA LEU A 84 -15.34 -6.37 7.97
C LEU A 84 -14.64 -7.46 8.80
N MET A 85 -13.40 -7.80 8.46
CA MET A 85 -12.67 -8.87 9.16
C MET A 85 -12.02 -8.40 10.47
N PRO A 86 -12.09 -9.20 11.56
CA PRO A 86 -11.47 -8.89 12.85
C PRO A 86 -9.97 -9.23 12.87
N THR A 87 -9.21 -8.74 11.89
CA THR A 87 -7.76 -8.95 11.80
C THR A 87 -6.97 -7.76 12.38
N LYS A 88 -5.66 -7.93 12.60
CA LYS A 88 -4.74 -6.92 13.13
C LYS A 88 -4.63 -5.62 12.30
N GLY A 89 -5.26 -5.55 11.12
CA GLY A 89 -5.29 -4.37 10.24
C GLY A 89 -6.70 -3.86 9.95
N ARG A 90 -7.66 -4.08 10.86
CA ARG A 90 -9.07 -3.79 10.61
C ARG A 90 -9.29 -2.33 10.19
N GLY A 91 -9.82 -2.15 8.99
CA GLY A 91 -10.11 -0.83 8.40
C GLY A 91 -8.88 -0.01 8.02
N GLN A 92 -7.67 -0.58 8.01
CA GLN A 92 -6.48 0.09 7.51
C GLN A 92 -6.38 -0.03 5.99
N PHE A 93 -6.11 1.10 5.37
CA PHE A 93 -5.73 1.26 3.98
C PHE A 93 -4.21 1.15 3.91
N VAL A 94 -3.71 0.27 3.03
CA VAL A 94 -2.28 0.08 2.81
C VAL A 94 -1.93 0.60 1.43
N ASN A 95 -1.07 1.62 1.41
CA ASN A 95 -0.50 2.18 0.20
C ASN A 95 1.02 2.02 0.28
N THR A 96 1.64 1.56 -0.80
CA THR A 96 3.08 1.42 -0.87
C THR A 96 3.65 2.31 -1.97
N PHE A 97 4.85 2.81 -1.73
CA PHE A 97 5.49 3.81 -2.57
C PHE A 97 6.95 3.48 -2.79
N TYR A 98 7.41 3.65 -4.03
CA TYR A 98 8.82 3.86 -4.30
C TYR A 98 9.21 5.28 -3.90
N VAL A 99 10.38 5.41 -3.30
CA VAL A 99 10.95 6.70 -2.92
C VAL A 99 12.22 6.95 -3.70
N ILE A 100 12.23 8.08 -4.38
CA ILE A 100 13.38 8.61 -5.09
C ILE A 100 13.91 9.76 -4.24
N THR A 101 15.13 9.63 -3.76
CA THR A 101 15.80 10.66 -2.93
C THR A 101 16.80 11.45 -3.77
N PRO A 102 16.86 12.79 -3.60
CA PRO A 102 17.92 13.60 -4.20
C PRO A 102 19.26 13.35 -3.49
N PRO A 103 20.40 13.72 -4.08
CA PRO A 103 21.66 13.73 -3.33
C PRO A 103 21.56 14.64 -2.10
N LEU A 104 22.08 14.19 -0.96
CA LEU A 104 22.12 15.00 0.27
C LEU A 104 23.02 16.23 0.09
N PRO A 105 22.66 17.39 0.67
CA PRO A 105 23.57 18.54 0.80
C PRO A 105 24.84 18.17 1.56
N GLU A 106 25.99 18.77 1.20
CA GLU A 106 27.28 18.44 1.83
C GLU A 106 27.32 18.70 3.35
N GLU A 107 26.48 19.61 3.84
CA GLU A 107 26.38 19.94 5.27
C GLU A 107 25.76 18.80 6.07
N GLN A 108 24.77 18.09 5.52
CA GLN A 108 24.13 16.94 6.17
C GLN A 108 24.99 15.68 6.10
N LYS A 109 25.81 15.54 5.04
CA LYS A 109 26.77 14.43 4.94
C LYS A 109 27.78 14.41 6.11
N LYS A 110 28.11 15.56 6.69
CA LYS A 110 29.09 15.64 7.79
C LYS A 110 28.53 15.23 9.14
N ASN A 111 27.25 15.51 9.41
CA ASN A 111 26.62 15.24 10.70
C ASN A 111 26.34 13.74 10.90
N ASP A 112 26.01 13.01 9.84
CA ASP A 112 25.77 11.56 9.92
C ASP A 112 27.07 10.74 10.14
N ALA A 113 28.23 11.36 9.89
CA ALA A 113 29.54 10.71 10.04
C ALA A 113 29.98 10.55 11.49
N GLU A 114 29.55 11.44 12.40
CA GLU A 114 29.89 11.37 13.82
C GLU A 114 29.00 10.39 14.60
N GLU A 115 27.76 10.13 14.15
CA GLU A 115 26.83 9.23 14.85
C GLU A 115 26.90 7.76 14.40
N CYS A 116 27.54 7.45 13.27
CA CYS A 116 27.63 6.09 12.74
C CYS A 116 29.02 5.47 12.96
N HIS A 117 29.25 4.89 14.14
CA HIS A 117 30.31 3.89 14.34
C HIS A 117 29.98 2.61 13.55
N GLY A 118 30.32 2.62 12.26
CA GLY A 118 30.08 1.50 11.35
C GLY A 118 30.62 1.80 9.97
N SER A 119 31.90 1.49 9.76
CA SER A 119 32.55 1.42 8.45
C SER A 119 31.63 0.73 7.42
N HIS A 120 31.40 1.38 6.27
CA HIS A 120 30.63 0.92 5.09
C HIS A 120 29.19 1.44 4.86
N LYS A 121 28.80 2.64 5.34
CA LYS A 121 27.70 3.36 4.69
C LYS A 121 28.19 4.70 4.16
N GLU A 122 28.34 4.75 2.84
CA GLU A 122 28.55 5.97 2.08
C GLU A 122 27.53 7.03 2.50
N TYR A 123 28.01 8.25 2.70
CA TYR A 123 27.27 9.48 2.91
C TYR A 123 25.99 9.53 2.06
N GLY A 124 24.83 9.27 2.65
CA GLY A 124 23.59 9.09 1.90
C GLY A 124 22.37 8.95 2.80
N TRP A 125 21.19 9.02 2.18
CA TRP A 125 19.92 8.85 2.89
C TRP A 125 19.88 7.51 3.65
N SER A 126 19.08 7.45 4.71
CA SER A 126 18.74 6.20 5.36
C SER A 126 17.24 5.97 5.29
N ALA A 127 16.80 4.70 5.30
CA ALA A 127 15.38 4.38 5.32
C ALA A 127 14.66 5.00 6.53
N ARG A 128 15.38 5.15 7.66
CA ARG A 128 14.90 5.84 8.86
C ARG A 128 14.70 7.33 8.60
N MET A 129 15.68 8.01 8.02
CA MET A 129 15.59 9.43 7.68
C MET A 129 14.44 9.71 6.70
N VAL A 130 14.28 8.85 5.67
CA VAL A 130 13.15 8.95 4.74
C VAL A 130 11.82 8.79 5.46
N ARG A 131 11.70 7.80 6.35
CA ARG A 131 10.50 7.59 7.17
C ARG A 131 10.18 8.83 8.00
N ASP A 132 11.17 9.36 8.71
CA ASP A 132 10.99 10.49 9.64
C ASP A 132 10.54 11.75 8.87
N LEU A 133 11.17 12.04 7.73
CA LEU A 133 10.77 13.16 6.88
C LEU A 133 9.34 13.01 6.32
N LEU A 134 8.95 11.79 5.92
CA LEU A 134 7.59 11.52 5.46
C LEU A 134 6.56 11.63 6.59
N GLN A 135 6.91 11.15 7.78
CA GLN A 135 6.06 11.25 8.97
C GLN A 135 5.82 12.72 9.34
N ASP A 136 6.89 13.52 9.41
CA ASP A 136 6.81 14.94 9.73
C ASP A 136 5.94 15.69 8.71
N ALA A 137 6.11 15.42 7.41
CA ALA A 137 5.28 16.03 6.37
C ALA A 137 3.79 15.65 6.49
N ILE A 138 3.50 14.38 6.77
CA ILE A 138 2.13 13.87 6.95
C ILE A 138 1.48 14.49 8.18
N ASP A 139 2.20 14.54 9.31
CA ASP A 139 1.69 15.06 10.58
C ASP A 139 1.44 16.56 10.51
N ASN A 140 2.27 17.30 9.75
CA ASN A 140 2.13 18.75 9.59
C ASN A 140 1.05 19.17 8.58
N GLN A 141 0.83 18.40 7.52
CA GLN A 141 -0.05 18.80 6.41
C GLN A 141 -1.38 18.03 6.34
N THR A 142 -1.49 16.92 7.06
CA THR A 142 -2.69 16.07 7.06
C THR A 142 -3.19 15.83 8.48
N LYS A 143 -4.39 15.26 8.59
CA LYS A 143 -4.93 14.76 9.87
C LYS A 143 -4.91 13.23 9.90
N CYS A 144 -4.00 12.63 9.15
CA CYS A 144 -3.98 11.18 8.99
C CYS A 144 -3.15 10.54 10.08
N ASP A 145 -3.73 9.51 10.71
CA ASP A 145 -2.97 8.61 11.57
C ASP A 145 -2.35 7.54 10.66
N VAL A 146 -1.05 7.63 10.47
CA VAL A 146 -0.30 6.83 9.50
C VAL A 146 0.87 6.14 10.19
N SER A 147 0.99 4.83 9.97
CA SER A 147 2.19 4.08 10.30
C SER A 147 3.03 3.89 9.05
N ILE A 148 4.28 4.38 9.08
CA ILE A 148 5.21 4.35 7.96
C ILE A 148 6.34 3.36 8.26
N ARG A 149 6.61 2.46 7.31
CA ARG A 149 7.81 1.60 7.32
C ARG A 149 8.52 1.72 5.99
N CYS A 150 9.80 2.11 6.02
CA CYS A 150 10.62 2.23 4.83
C CYS A 150 11.76 1.22 4.86
N ASN A 151 12.09 0.64 3.71
CA ASN A 151 13.17 -0.32 3.51
C ASN A 151 13.96 0.05 2.25
N ASP A 152 15.15 -0.53 2.10
CA ASP A 152 15.90 -0.49 0.85
C ASP A 152 15.06 -1.19 -0.24
N VAL A 153 15.05 -0.62 -1.45
CA VAL A 153 14.25 -1.16 -2.56
C VAL A 153 14.67 -2.57 -2.97
N ARG A 154 15.85 -3.04 -2.55
CA ARG A 154 16.34 -4.41 -2.80
C ARG A 154 15.70 -5.44 -1.87
N ASP A 155 15.21 -4.99 -0.71
CA ASP A 155 14.67 -5.83 0.36
C ASP A 155 13.14 -5.96 0.31
N VAL A 156 12.51 -5.44 -0.74
CA VAL A 156 11.05 -5.47 -0.94
C VAL A 156 10.64 -6.26 -2.19
N ASP A 157 9.44 -6.83 -2.14
CA ASP A 157 8.80 -7.51 -3.27
C ASP A 157 8.28 -6.53 -4.34
N ASP A 158 7.62 -7.07 -5.37
CA ASP A 158 7.06 -6.29 -6.48
C ASP A 158 5.89 -5.37 -6.07
N LYS A 159 5.36 -5.52 -4.86
CA LYS A 159 4.33 -4.66 -4.26
C LYS A 159 4.90 -3.75 -3.18
N CYS A 160 6.22 -3.68 -3.06
CA CYS A 160 6.94 -2.89 -2.08
C CYS A 160 6.68 -3.30 -0.62
N PHE A 161 6.30 -4.55 -0.38
CA PHE A 161 6.28 -5.15 0.95
C PHE A 161 7.64 -5.78 1.28
N PRO A 162 8.08 -5.79 2.55
CA PRO A 162 9.32 -6.44 2.94
C PRO A 162 9.27 -7.94 2.60
N LYS A 163 10.31 -8.47 1.95
CA LYS A 163 10.36 -9.89 1.55
C LYS A 163 10.36 -10.86 2.74
N HIS A 164 10.80 -10.39 3.91
CA HIS A 164 10.99 -11.21 5.11
C HIS A 164 9.99 -10.91 6.22
N ASP A 165 9.01 -10.03 6.00
CA ASP A 165 7.87 -9.88 6.90
C ASP A 165 6.73 -10.75 6.37
N GLU A 166 6.61 -11.97 6.89
CA GLU A 166 5.40 -12.79 6.70
C GLU A 166 4.17 -12.00 7.17
N VAL A 167 3.17 -11.87 6.29
CA VAL A 167 1.85 -11.27 6.59
C VAL A 167 1.01 -12.23 7.43
#